data_AF-A0A0N4VT27-F1
#
_entry.id   AF-A0A0N4VT27-F1
#
_cell.length_a   1.000
_cell.length_b   1.000
_cell.length_c   1.000
_cell.angle_alpha   90.00
_cell.angle_beta   90.00
_cell.angle_gamma   90.00
#
_symmetry.space_group_name_H-M   'P 1'
#
loop_
_entity.id
_entity.type
_entity.pdbx_description
1 polymer ?
#
loop_
_entity_poly.entity_id
_entity_poly.type
_entity_poly.pdbx_seq_one_letter_code
_entity_poly.pdbx_strand_id
1 'polypeptide(L)'
;MKYANTTLPPWFDYLELAVNYCCMTYMAITLPLYIAVVTIMFVLRKSSYKGMFYRIFMVGGVIDIIAIVNSYLGAIFPSRSWFLEFYMSQGTTFGHVYVIIAWTTRCSQGCTVTLLALNRATAVCSPIRHKQVCA
;
A
#
# COMPACT_ATOMS: atom_id res chain seq x y z
N MET A 1 4.96 22.43 23.78
CA MET A 1 3.65 22.52 24.47
C MET A 1 2.71 21.53 23.79
N LYS A 2 2.31 20.46 24.48
CA LYS A 2 1.32 19.48 23.98
C LYS A 2 -0.05 20.15 24.03
N TYR A 3 -0.68 20.37 22.88
CA TYR A 3 -2.08 20.77 22.81
C TYR A 3 -2.92 19.58 23.31
N ALA A 4 -3.27 19.57 24.59
CA ALA A 4 -4.31 18.69 25.10
C ALA A 4 -5.64 19.17 24.50
N ASN A 5 -6.30 18.33 23.71
CA ASN A 5 -7.60 18.65 23.13
C ASN A 5 -8.63 18.74 24.26
N THR A 6 -8.97 19.95 24.70
CA THR A 6 -9.92 20.20 25.81
C THR A 6 -11.37 19.80 25.51
N THR A 7 -11.66 19.31 24.30
CA THR A 7 -12.98 18.88 23.84
C THR A 7 -13.21 17.37 23.90
N LEU A 8 -12.14 16.56 24.01
CA LEU A 8 -12.24 15.11 23.97
C LEU A 8 -11.83 14.49 25.32
N PRO A 9 -12.38 13.32 25.69
CA PRO A 9 -11.99 12.63 26.91
C PRO A 9 -10.48 12.34 26.91
N PRO A 10 -9.79 12.46 28.05
CA PRO A 10 -8.34 12.28 28.13
C PRO A 10 -7.86 10.87 27.72
N TRP A 11 -8.74 9.86 27.75
CA TRP A 11 -8.42 8.52 27.25
C TRP A 11 -8.23 8.48 25.72
N PHE A 12 -8.84 9.42 24.99
CA PHE A 12 -8.78 9.50 23.54
C PHE A 12 -7.36 9.80 23.06
N ASP A 13 -6.65 10.71 23.74
CA ASP A 13 -5.26 11.04 23.41
C ASP A 13 -4.32 9.84 23.58
N TYR A 14 -4.55 9.01 24.61
CA TYR A 14 -3.77 7.77 24.80
C TYR A 14 -4.09 6.73 23.72
N LEU A 15 -5.36 6.62 23.32
CA LEU A 15 -5.76 5.71 22.25
C LEU A 15 -5.16 6.16 20.91
N GLU A 16 -5.25 7.44 20.57
CA GLU A 16 -4.68 8.01 19.34
C GLU A 16 -3.16 7.79 19.28
N LEU A 17 -2.47 7.97 20.41
CA LEU A 17 -1.04 7.70 20.52
C LEU A 17 -0.73 6.21 20.27
N ALA A 18 -1.49 5.31 20.90
CA ALA A 18 -1.30 3.87 20.75
C ALA A 18 -1.56 3.42 19.31
N VAL A 19 -2.65 3.88 18.69
CA VAL A 19 -3.00 3.58 17.29
C VAL A 19 -1.90 4.07 16.34
N ASN A 20 -1.43 5.31 16.50
CA ASN A 20 -0.35 5.84 15.68
C ASN A 20 0.93 5.00 15.79
N TYR A 21 1.37 4.62 17.00
CA TYR A 21 2.56 3.78 17.18
C TYR A 21 2.40 2.38 16.59
N CYS A 22 1.23 1.76 16.74
CA CYS A 22 0.92 0.48 16.14
C CYS A 22 0.96 0.55 14.61
N CYS A 23 0.31 1.56 14.01
CA CYS A 23 0.33 1.77 12.56
C CYS A 23 1.74 2.04 12.02
N MET A 24 2.54 2.85 12.73
CA MET A 24 3.94 3.09 12.35
C MET A 24 4.78 1.81 12.38
N THR A 25 4.62 1.00 13.43
CA THR A 25 5.36 -0.26 13.57
C THR A 25 4.97 -1.25 12.48
N TYR A 26 3.66 -1.40 12.23
CA TYR A 26 3.15 -2.24 11.17
C TYR A 26 3.67 -1.81 9.79
N MET A 27 3.68 -0.50 9.49
CA MET A 27 4.21 0.02 8.23
C MET A 27 5.72 -0.13 8.09
N ALA A 28 6.47 0.09 9.18
CA ALA A 28 7.93 -0.08 9.19
C ALA A 28 8.36 -1.53 8.90
N ILE A 29 7.53 -2.51 9.25
CA ILE A 29 7.76 -3.93 8.95
C ILE A 29 7.25 -4.29 7.55
N THR A 30 6.08 -3.82 7.15
CA THR A 30 5.46 -4.20 5.86
C THR A 30 6.19 -3.60 4.66
N LEU A 31 6.69 -2.37 4.75
CA LEU A 31 7.43 -1.73 3.65
C LEU A 31 8.67 -2.53 3.20
N PRO A 32 9.62 -2.90 4.07
CA PRO A 32 10.79 -3.68 3.65
C PRO A 32 10.41 -5.08 3.16
N LEU A 33 9.34 -5.69 3.69
CA LEU A 33 8.83 -6.96 3.17
C LEU A 33 8.35 -6.82 1.72
N TYR A 34 7.55 -5.79 1.39
CA TYR A 34 7.11 -5.56 0.02
C TYR A 34 8.28 -5.22 -0.92
N ILE A 35 9.24 -4.41 -0.47
CA ILE A 35 10.45 -4.11 -1.25
C ILE A 35 11.26 -5.39 -1.51
N ALA A 36 11.46 -6.23 -0.49
CA ALA A 36 12.15 -7.51 -0.64
C ALA A 36 11.43 -8.42 -1.64
N VAL A 37 10.10 -8.53 -1.54
CA VAL A 37 9.28 -9.31 -2.47
C VAL A 37 9.42 -8.82 -3.90
N VAL A 38 9.26 -7.51 -4.15
CA VAL A 38 9.40 -6.93 -5.50
C VAL A 38 10.84 -7.11 -6.03
N THR A 39 11.85 -7.01 -5.16
CA THR A 39 13.25 -7.18 -5.56
C THR A 39 13.58 -8.63 -5.91
N ILE A 40 13.20 -9.59 -5.04
CA ILE A 40 13.35 -11.03 -5.29
C ILE A 40 12.65 -11.39 -6.58
N MET A 41 11.42 -10.90 -6.75
CA MET A 41 10.71 -11.07 -7.98
C MET A 41 11.56 -10.52 -9.12
N PHE A 42 11.92 -9.24 -9.15
CA PHE A 42 12.64 -8.62 -10.26
C PHE A 42 13.90 -9.39 -10.69
N VAL A 43 14.65 -9.93 -9.73
CA VAL A 43 15.82 -10.80 -9.97
C VAL A 43 15.40 -12.11 -10.66
N LEU A 44 14.37 -12.78 -10.12
CA LEU A 44 13.84 -14.05 -10.64
C LEU A 44 13.16 -13.91 -12.01
N ARG A 45 12.74 -12.70 -12.41
CA ARG A 45 12.19 -12.41 -13.74
C ARG A 45 13.16 -12.77 -14.87
N LYS A 46 14.46 -12.57 -14.64
CA LYS A 46 15.50 -12.80 -15.66
C LYS A 46 15.72 -14.28 -15.97
N SER A 47 15.39 -15.18 -15.03
CA SER A 47 15.70 -16.60 -15.15
C SER A 47 14.47 -17.44 -15.57
N SER A 48 13.41 -17.49 -14.76
CA SER A 48 12.36 -18.53 -14.89
C SER A 48 10.93 -18.00 -14.94
N TYR A 49 10.66 -16.76 -14.51
CA TYR A 49 9.28 -16.29 -14.30
C TYR A 49 8.86 -15.26 -15.36
N LYS A 50 8.37 -15.76 -16.51
CA LYS A 50 7.83 -14.92 -17.61
C LYS A 50 6.30 -14.84 -17.66
N GLY A 51 5.61 -15.75 -16.96
CA GLY A 51 4.16 -15.90 -17.03
C GLY A 51 3.34 -14.72 -16.49
N MET A 52 2.09 -14.65 -16.94
CA MET A 52 1.16 -13.56 -16.64
C MET A 52 0.93 -13.36 -15.13
N PHE A 53 0.86 -14.47 -14.38
CA PHE A 53 0.76 -14.50 -12.91
C PHE A 53 1.81 -13.63 -12.23
N TYR A 54 3.06 -13.79 -12.65
CA TYR A 54 4.19 -13.13 -12.03
C TYR A 54 4.21 -11.62 -12.36
N ARG A 55 3.76 -11.23 -13.56
CA ARG A 55 3.57 -9.81 -13.92
C ARG A 55 2.50 -9.15 -13.07
N ILE A 56 1.33 -9.79 -12.92
CA ILE A 56 0.23 -9.28 -12.10
C ILE A 56 0.69 -9.10 -10.65
N PHE A 57 1.40 -10.10 -10.11
CA PHE A 57 1.92 -10.03 -8.76
C PHE A 57 2.97 -8.92 -8.57
N MET A 58 3.88 -8.72 -9.52
CA MET A 58 4.84 -7.60 -9.46
C MET A 58 4.15 -6.23 -9.49
N VAL A 59 3.15 -6.05 -10.36
CA VAL A 59 2.37 -4.81 -10.43
C VAL A 59 1.65 -4.56 -9.10
N GLY A 60 1.03 -5.59 -8.52
CA GLY A 60 0.42 -5.54 -7.19
C GLY A 60 1.40 -5.06 -6.12
N GLY A 61 2.58 -5.70 -6.03
CA GLY A 61 3.59 -5.33 -5.04
C GLY A 61 4.09 -3.88 -5.17
N VAL A 62 4.20 -3.35 -6.40
CA VAL A 62 4.55 -1.93 -6.62
C VAL A 62 3.42 -1.01 -6.15
N ILE A 63 2.16 -1.35 -6.44
CA ILE A 63 0.98 -0.59 -5.97
C ILE A 63 0.92 -0.57 -4.44
N ASP A 64 1.23 -1.70 -3.80
CA ASP A 64 1.26 -1.81 -2.33
C ASP A 64 2.33 -0.91 -1.72
N ILE A 65 3.53 -0.84 -2.31
CA ILE A 65 4.59 0.09 -1.89
C ILE A 65 4.11 1.54 -2.02
N ILE A 66 3.51 1.91 -3.16
CA ILE A 66 2.97 3.26 -3.38
C ILE A 66 1.90 3.59 -2.33
N ALA A 67 1.01 2.65 -2.01
CA ALA A 67 -0.04 2.83 -1.00
C ALA A 67 0.54 3.06 0.40
N ILE A 68 1.56 2.29 0.79
CA ILE A 68 2.24 2.43 2.09
C ILE A 68 2.94 3.78 2.17
N VAL A 69 3.70 4.17 1.14
CA VAL A 69 4.39 5.47 1.10
C VAL A 69 3.40 6.63 1.15
N ASN A 70 2.30 6.56 0.39
CA ASN A 70 1.26 7.59 0.41
C ASN A 70 0.60 7.71 1.79
N SER A 71 0.38 6.59 2.47
CA SER A 71 -0.18 6.59 3.83
C SER A 71 0.80 7.13 4.87
N TYR A 72 2.09 6.90 4.66
CA TYR A 72 3.15 7.42 5.53
C TYR A 72 3.26 8.94 5.41
N LEU A 73 3.31 9.46 4.18
CA LEU A 73 3.40 10.89 3.91
C LEU A 73 2.09 11.61 4.23
N GLY A 74 0.93 11.03 3.90
CA GLY A 74 -0.37 11.69 4.02
C GLY A 74 -1.11 11.54 5.35
N ALA A 75 -0.80 10.52 6.15
CA ALA A 75 -1.48 10.30 7.43
C ALA A 75 -0.52 10.37 8.63
N ILE A 76 0.62 9.68 8.57
CA ILE A 76 1.53 9.55 9.72
C ILE A 76 2.39 10.80 9.94
N PHE A 77 2.91 11.43 8.88
CA PHE A 77 3.70 12.66 9.00
C PHE A 77 2.87 13.82 9.58
N PRO A 78 1.65 14.10 9.06
CA PRO A 78 0.77 15.11 9.65
C PRO A 78 0.35 14.78 11.09
N SER A 79 0.04 13.51 11.43
CA SER A 79 -0.39 13.14 12.79
C SER A 79 0.69 13.35 13.86
N ARG A 80 1.96 13.30 13.46
CA ARG A 80 3.10 13.61 14.34
C ARG A 80 3.52 15.08 14.31
N SER A 81 2.79 15.92 13.58
CA SER A 81 3.14 17.32 13.31
C SER A 81 4.52 17.49 12.67
N TRP A 82 5.01 16.45 11.96
CA TRP A 82 6.24 16.54 11.19
C TRP A 82 5.97 17.30 9.89
N PHE A 83 6.79 18.32 9.59
CA PHE A 83 6.62 19.20 8.43
C PHE A 83 5.26 19.92 8.38
N LEU A 84 4.68 20.25 9.54
CA LEU A 84 3.37 20.90 9.63
C LEU A 84 3.30 22.20 8.82
N GLU A 85 4.36 23.02 8.82
CA GLU A 85 4.41 24.27 8.04
C GLU A 85 4.30 24.01 6.53
N PHE A 86 4.93 22.95 6.03
CA PHE A 86 4.81 22.54 4.63
C PHE A 86 3.37 22.11 4.33
N TYR A 87 2.80 21.21 5.14
CA TYR A 87 1.43 20.74 4.94
C TYR A 87 0.39 21.86 5.03
N MET A 88 0.53 22.77 5.99
CA MET A 88 -0.35 23.92 6.16
C MET A 88 -0.17 24.96 5.02
N SER A 89 1.06 25.16 4.51
CA SER A 89 1.30 26.06 3.37
C SER A 89 0.64 25.59 2.08
N GLN A 90 0.51 24.27 1.90
CA GLN A 90 -0.10 23.65 0.72
C GLN A 90 -1.62 23.58 0.82
N GLY A 91 -2.21 23.98 1.95
CA GLY A 91 -3.66 23.97 2.17
C GLY A 91 -4.27 22.57 1.98
N THR A 92 -5.34 22.48 1.18
CA THR A 92 -6.06 21.22 0.94
C THR A 92 -5.45 20.36 -0.17
N THR A 93 -4.52 20.90 -0.97
CA THR A 93 -3.96 20.23 -2.16
C THR A 93 -3.33 18.88 -1.79
N PHE A 94 -2.52 18.85 -0.73
CA PHE A 94 -1.87 17.62 -0.29
C PHE A 94 -2.89 16.56 0.17
N GLY A 95 -3.94 16.99 0.87
CA GLY A 95 -5.04 16.12 1.29
C GLY A 95 -5.79 15.51 0.10
N HIS A 96 -6.08 16.30 -0.94
CA HIS A 96 -6.71 15.80 -2.16
C HIS A 96 -5.84 14.77 -2.88
N VAL A 97 -4.53 15.04 -3.03
CA VAL A 97 -3.58 14.11 -3.66
C VAL A 97 -3.51 12.80 -2.87
N TYR A 98 -3.39 12.88 -1.54
CA TYR A 98 -3.39 11.71 -0.67
C TYR A 98 -4.65 10.85 -0.87
N VAL A 99 -5.84 11.46 -0.87
CA VAL A 99 -7.11 10.76 -1.02
C VAL A 99 -7.22 10.11 -2.40
N ILE A 100 -6.86 10.83 -3.47
CA ILE A 100 -6.88 10.30 -4.85
C ILE A 100 -6.00 9.05 -4.97
N ILE A 101 -4.77 9.14 -4.45
CA ILE A 101 -3.82 8.00 -4.49
C ILE A 101 -4.38 6.84 -3.65
N ALA A 102 -4.91 7.11 -2.45
CA ALA A 102 -5.43 6.08 -1.55
C ALA A 102 -6.65 5.32 -2.11
N TRP A 103 -7.50 5.97 -2.91
CA TRP A 103 -8.60 5.29 -3.60
C TRP A 103 -8.13 4.55 -4.84
N THR A 104 -7.22 5.15 -5.61
CA THR A 104 -6.67 4.53 -6.82
C THR A 104 -5.90 3.24 -6.51
N THR A 105 -5.07 3.25 -5.47
CA THR A 105 -4.32 2.06 -5.05
C THR A 105 -5.25 0.95 -4.56
N ARG A 106 -6.28 1.28 -3.77
CA ARG A 106 -7.30 0.30 -3.33
C ARG A 106 -8.05 -0.36 -4.48
N CYS A 107 -8.48 0.43 -5.47
CA CYS A 107 -9.11 -0.14 -6.67
C CYS A 107 -8.17 -1.09 -7.41
N SER A 108 -6.90 -0.69 -7.56
CA SER A 108 -5.90 -1.48 -8.29
C SER A 108 -5.50 -2.76 -7.55
N GLN A 109 -5.45 -2.74 -6.21
CA GLN A 109 -5.28 -3.93 -5.37
C GLN A 109 -6.43 -4.92 -5.57
N GLY A 110 -7.68 -4.41 -5.56
CA GLY A 110 -8.87 -5.21 -5.84
C GLY A 110 -8.77 -5.91 -7.21
N CYS A 111 -8.44 -5.15 -8.26
CA CYS A 111 -8.25 -5.71 -9.60
C CYS A 111 -7.14 -6.78 -9.64
N THR A 112 -6.01 -6.54 -8.97
CA THR A 112 -4.87 -7.46 -8.95
C THR A 112 -5.25 -8.79 -8.32
N VAL A 113 -5.95 -8.77 -7.18
CA VAL A 113 -6.42 -10.00 -6.50
C VAL A 113 -7.42 -10.76 -7.37
N THR A 114 -8.35 -10.05 -8.02
CA THR A 114 -9.30 -10.68 -8.96
C THR A 114 -8.58 -11.33 -10.13
N LEU A 115 -7.61 -10.65 -10.75
CA LEU A 115 -6.81 -11.21 -11.85
C LEU A 115 -5.99 -12.42 -11.40
N LEU A 116 -5.46 -12.40 -10.17
CA LEU A 116 -4.74 -13.53 -9.59
C LEU A 116 -5.65 -14.75 -9.40
N ALA A 117 -6.87 -14.52 -8.91
CA ALA A 117 -7.88 -15.55 -8.73
C ALA A 117 -8.34 -16.13 -10.08
N LEU A 118 -8.59 -15.27 -11.07
CA LEU A 118 -8.94 -15.68 -12.44
C LEU A 118 -7.83 -16.47 -13.10
N ASN A 119 -6.57 -16.08 -12.92
CA ASN A 119 -5.43 -16.83 -13.43
C ASN A 119 -5.39 -18.25 -12.85
N ARG A 120 -5.64 -18.40 -11.54
CA ARG A 120 -5.74 -19.73 -10.91
C ARG A 120 -6.97 -20.52 -11.37
N ALA A 121 -8.13 -19.89 -11.48
CA ALA A 121 -9.35 -20.54 -11.97
C ALA A 121 -9.19 -21.03 -13.42
N THR A 122 -8.55 -20.25 -14.27
CA THR A 122 -8.27 -20.62 -15.68
C THR A 122 -7.34 -21.82 -15.76
N ALA A 123 -6.34 -21.92 -14.87
CA ALA A 123 -5.45 -23.08 -14.79
C ALA A 123 -6.19 -24.37 -14.44
N VAL A 124 -7.20 -24.29 -13.56
CA VAL A 124 -8.00 -25.44 -13.11
C VAL A 124 -9.07 -25.82 -14.12
N CYS A 125 -9.82 -24.85 -14.64
CA CYS A 125 -10.96 -25.10 -15.53
C CYS A 125 -10.57 -25.34 -17.00
N SER A 126 -9.41 -24.86 -17.46
CA SER A 126 -8.95 -25.06 -18.84
C SER A 126 -7.43 -25.18 -18.95
N PRO A 127 -6.85 -26.33 -18.55
CA PRO A 127 -5.40 -26.53 -18.55
C PRO A 127 -4.76 -26.44 -19.95
N ILE A 128 -5.52 -26.73 -21.02
CA ILE A 128 -5.05 -26.70 -22.42
C ILE A 128 -4.94 -25.25 -22.96
N ARG A 129 -5.90 -24.36 -22.62
CA ARG A 129 -5.86 -22.94 -23.01
C ARG A 129 -4.95 -22.09 -22.11
N HIS A 130 -4.73 -22.50 -20.86
CA HIS A 130 -3.85 -21.80 -19.92
C HIS A 130 -2.39 -21.71 -20.42
N LYS A 131 -1.89 -22.74 -21.12
CA LYS A 131 -0.55 -22.73 -21.75
C LYS A 131 -0.42 -21.74 -22.92
N GLN A 132 -1.51 -21.30 -23.55
CA GLN A 132 -1.48 -20.40 -24.71
C GLN A 132 -1.73 -18.92 -24.34
N VAL A 133 -2.41 -18.66 -23.22
CA VAL A 133 -2.82 -17.29 -22.82
C VAL A 133 -1.99 -16.75 -21.64
N CYS A 134 -1.54 -17.59 -20.71
CA CYS A 134 -0.89 -17.16 -19.46
C CYS A 134 0.60 -17.54 -19.34
N ALA A 135 1.18 -18.20 -20.36
CA ALA A 135 2.59 -18.60 -20.40
C ALA A 135 3.55 -17.40 -20.60
#